data_AF-A0A968U7G9-F1
#
_entry.id   AF-A0A968U7G9-F1
#
_cell.length_a   1.000
_cell.length_b   1.000
_cell.length_c   1.000
_cell.angle_alpha   90.00
_cell.angle_beta   90.00
_cell.angle_gamma   90.00
#
_symmetry.space_group_name_H-M   'P 1'
#
loop_
_entity.id
_entity.type
_entity.pdbx_description
1 polymer ?
#
loop_
_entity_poly.entity_id
_entity_poly.type
_entity_poly.pdbx_seq_one_letter_code
_entity_poly.pdbx_strand_id
1 'polypeptide(L)' 'MDNGLTVIHQNIPTTSVVAVDVWVRAGAIAEPEPWAGMAHFLEHMVFKGTDRLLPG' A
#
# COMPACT_ATOMS: atom_id res chain seq x y z
N MET A 1 12.91 3.01 13.30
CA MET A 1 12.99 4.01 12.23
C MET A 1 12.44 5.31 12.79
N ASP A 2 13.03 6.43 12.45
CA ASP A 2 12.64 7.72 13.03
C ASP A 2 11.38 8.32 12.37
N ASN A 3 10.81 7.62 11.39
CA ASN A 3 9.64 8.05 10.60
C ASN A 3 8.29 7.49 11.10
N GLY A 4 8.27 6.72 12.20
CA GLY A 4 7.03 6.19 12.79
C GLY A 4 6.44 4.94 12.12
N LEU A 5 7.14 4.31 11.16
CA LEU A 5 6.68 3.06 10.54
C LEU A 5 6.81 1.86 11.50
N THR A 6 5.73 1.10 11.65
CA THR A 6 5.77 -0.23 12.31
C THR A 6 6.21 -1.27 11.30
N VAL A 7 7.28 -2.00 11.62
CA VAL A 7 7.82 -3.08 10.78
C VAL A 7 7.63 -4.42 11.47
N ILE A 8 7.02 -5.37 10.75
CA ILE A 8 6.88 -6.76 11.17
C ILE A 8 7.67 -7.60 10.18
N HIS A 9 8.53 -8.49 10.69
CA HIS A 9 9.37 -9.36 9.87
C HIS A 9 9.31 -10.80 10.40
N GLN A 10 9.10 -11.74 9.50
CA GLN A 10 9.15 -13.17 9.77
C GLN A 10 10.01 -13.85 8.72
N ASN A 11 11.10 -14.49 9.15
CA ASN A 11 11.94 -15.30 8.28
C ASN A 11 11.45 -16.75 8.31
N ILE A 12 11.16 -17.31 7.13
CA ILE A 12 10.77 -18.71 6.94
C ILE A 12 11.73 -19.34 5.93
N PRO A 13 12.84 -19.98 6.37
CA PRO A 13 13.88 -20.45 5.45
C PRO A 13 13.44 -21.51 4.42
N THR A 14 12.31 -22.16 4.67
CA THR A 14 11.78 -23.26 3.85
C THR A 14 10.89 -22.79 2.70
N THR A 15 10.51 -21.50 2.64
CA THR A 15 9.71 -20.97 1.53
C THR A 15 10.58 -20.49 0.37
N SER A 16 10.14 -20.72 -0.86
CA SER A 16 10.75 -20.17 -2.08
C SER A 16 10.15 -18.83 -2.50
N VAL A 17 9.14 -18.34 -1.77
CA VAL A 17 8.39 -17.12 -2.09
C VAL A 17 8.54 -16.11 -0.98
N VAL A 18 8.68 -14.84 -1.36
CA VAL A 18 8.66 -13.70 -0.45
C VAL A 18 7.34 -12.96 -0.65
N ALA A 19 6.68 -12.60 0.45
CA ALA A 19 5.54 -11.69 0.47
C ALA A 19 5.94 -10.39 1.16
N VAL A 20 5.46 -9.27 0.63
CA VAL A 20 5.67 -7.94 1.21
C VAL A 20 4.35 -7.20 1.13
N ASP A 21 3.84 -6.78 2.29
CA ASP A 21 2.61 -6.01 2.39
C ASP A 21 2.89 -4.64 3.03
N VAL A 22 2.23 -3.61 2.52
CA VAL A 22 2.25 -2.27 3.08
C VAL A 22 0.83 -1.87 3.44
N TRP A 23 0.63 -1.53 4.71
CA TRP A 23 -0.69 -1.20 5.26
C TRP A 23 -0.74 0.28 5.58
N VAL A 24 -1.70 0.99 4.99
CA VAL A 24 -1.94 2.41 5.24
C VAL A 24 -3.20 2.53 6.10
N ARG A 25 -3.14 3.33 7.17
CA ARG A 25 -4.30 3.62 8.02
C ARG A 25 -5.22 4.65 7.35
N ALA A 26 -5.77 4.29 6.19
CA ALA A 26 -6.71 5.08 5.41
C ALA A 26 -7.60 4.13 4.59
N GLY A 27 -8.74 4.61 4.11
CA GLY A 27 -9.67 3.82 3.30
C GLY A 27 -11.03 4.50 3.18
N ALA A 28 -12.00 3.82 2.56
CA ALA A 28 -13.33 4.35 2.28
C ALA A 28 -14.04 4.94 3.52
N ILE A 29 -13.84 4.34 4.71
CA ILE A 29 -14.43 4.81 5.97
C ILE A 29 -13.96 6.23 6.36
N ALA A 30 -12.77 6.64 5.90
CA ALA A 30 -12.19 7.94 6.18
C ALA A 30 -12.46 8.98 5.06
N GLU A 31 -13.22 8.61 4.02
CA GLU A 31 -13.52 9.52 2.91
C GLU A 31 -14.54 10.60 3.32
N PRO A 32 -14.33 11.86 2.93
CA PRO A 32 -15.40 12.86 2.94
C PRO A 32 -16.50 12.45 1.96
N GLU A 33 -17.77 12.71 2.31
CA GLU A 33 -18.93 12.40 1.47
C GLU A 33 -18.79 12.87 0.00
N PRO A 34 -18.30 14.10 -0.30
CA PRO A 34 -18.15 14.53 -1.70
C PRO A 34 -17.13 13.72 -2.52
N TRP A 35 -16.30 12.90 -1.87
CA TRP A 35 -15.21 12.13 -2.47
C TRP A 35 -15.42 10.63 -2.36
N ALA A 36 -16.67 10.18 -2.20
CA ALA A 36 -17.00 8.77 -2.16
C ALA A 36 -16.36 7.99 -3.33
N GLY A 37 -15.58 6.97 -3.01
CA GLY A 37 -14.83 6.13 -3.95
C GLY A 37 -13.38 6.56 -4.21
N MET A 38 -12.90 7.66 -3.60
CA MET A 38 -11.55 8.18 -3.83
C MET A 38 -10.43 7.23 -3.37
N ALA A 39 -10.56 6.58 -2.22
CA ALA A 39 -9.57 5.63 -1.72
C ALA A 39 -9.45 4.42 -2.66
N HIS A 40 -10.57 3.90 -3.16
CA HIS A 40 -10.55 2.84 -4.17
C HIS A 40 -9.96 3.34 -5.50
N PHE A 41 -10.29 4.56 -5.93
CA PHE A 41 -9.66 5.16 -7.11
C PHE A 41 -8.13 5.25 -6.94
N LEU A 42 -7.65 5.77 -5.80
CA LEU A 42 -6.23 5.86 -5.48
C LEU A 42 -5.55 4.48 -5.43
N GLU A 43 -6.23 3.46 -4.91
CA GLU A 43 -5.75 2.06 -4.96
C GLU A 43 -5.48 1.58 -6.39
N HIS A 44 -6.33 1.94 -7.37
CA HIS A 44 -6.01 1.66 -8.78
C HIS A 44 -4.85 2.49 -9.30
N MET A 45 -4.75 3.75 -8.87
CA MET A 45 -3.73 4.68 -9.35
C MET A 45 -2.32 4.33 -8.88
N VAL A 46 -2.13 3.65 -7.74
CA VAL A 46 -0.79 3.24 -7.31
C VAL A 46 -0.10 2.28 -8.29
N PHE A 47 -0.86 1.58 -9.13
CA PHE A 47 -0.34 0.70 -10.18
C PHE A 47 -0.08 1.42 -11.52
N LYS A 48 -0.36 2.73 -11.61
CA LYS A 48 -0.19 3.51 -12.85
C LYS A 48 1.18 4.17 -12.97
N GLY A 49 2.20 3.61 -12.32
CA GLY A 49 3.58 4.06 -12.40
C GLY A 49 3.94 5.18 -11.42
N THR A 50 5.23 5.48 -11.38
CA THR A 50 5.87 6.50 -10.54
C THR A 50 6.95 7.21 -11.37
N ASP A 51 7.57 8.26 -10.83
CA ASP A 51 8.69 8.96 -11.47
C ASP A 51 9.89 8.06 -11.82
N ARG A 52 9.99 6.88 -11.19
CA ARG A 52 11.11 5.94 -11.32
C ARG A 52 10.76 4.60 -11.93
N LEU A 53 9.46 4.30 -12.10
CA LEU A 53 8.98 3.01 -12.61
C LEU A 53 7.73 3.24 -13.47
N LEU A 54 7.76 2.77 -14.71
CA LEU A 54 6.63 2.88 -15.63
C LEU A 54 5.43 2.02 -15.15
N PRO A 55 4.20 2.32 -15.60
CA PRO A 55 3.03 1.48 -15.32
C PRO A 55 3.23 0.03 -15.79
N GLY A 56 2.77 -0.95 -15.00
CA GLY A 56 2.88 -2.39 -15.32
C GLY A 56 2.29 -3.28 -14.24
#